data_AF-A0A662XK50-F1
#
_entry.id   AF-A0A662XK50-F1
#
_cell.length_a   1.000
_cell.length_b   1.000
_cell.length_c   1.000
_cell.angle_alpha   90.00
_cell.angle_beta   90.00
_cell.angle_gamma   90.00
#
_symmetry.space_group_name_H-M   'P 1'
#
loop_
_entity.id
_entity.type
_entity.pdbx_description
1 polymer ?
#
loop_
_entity_poly.entity_id
_entity_poly.type
_entity_poly.pdbx_seq_one_letter_code
_entity_poly.pdbx_strand_id
1 'polypeptide(L)'
;METLTASRPNDRKLFLGHLLRGAVIQPPRNALNATNLPFVKRFSSFGSTDFSLTVLPNLPVLRTRTNQPNRSGKSSHPPRLVILGPPAGGKGTQCELLVDLLGVVHLSTGNILRQAIQDKSPLGLQVQQFTDSGELVPDELIVDVVLDRLAQPDCKAHGWLLDGFPRTPGQAQALLSAHGGAATPDCILELEVPDAEVIRRIAGRRMDPQTGKTYHVEFNPPPAEIQDRVVQRSDDTEEKLRTRLTQFHAHSEAVREVFESCRGESGAIIQVMRANGYQPAPAIALKFADLALQHAAQRSVTVRHRERSRRLRRRIAAGSRGVYYVPDTQRKPVYPSRAHALWTAPVRDQLASGLRPQAQPAAPITPARRMLRGLLRMLH
;
A
#
# COMPACT_ATOMS: atom_id res chain seq x y z
N MET A 1 -9.09 -63.93 -37.62
CA MET A 1 -9.24 -64.11 -39.08
C MET A 1 -10.16 -62.99 -39.56
N GLU A 2 -9.63 -61.79 -39.83
CA GLU A 2 -9.15 -61.30 -41.15
C GLU A 2 -10.20 -61.49 -42.26
N THR A 3 -10.79 -60.44 -42.86
CA THR A 3 -10.19 -59.48 -43.83
C THR A 3 -11.20 -58.32 -44.12
N LEU A 4 -10.81 -57.03 -44.11
CA LEU A 4 -10.54 -56.08 -45.24
C LEU A 4 -11.76 -55.82 -46.19
N THR A 5 -12.17 -54.61 -46.62
CA THR A 5 -11.44 -53.40 -47.08
C THR A 5 -12.35 -52.13 -47.24
N ALA A 6 -11.75 -50.96 -47.00
CA ALA A 6 -11.81 -49.65 -47.71
C ALA A 6 -13.14 -48.90 -48.02
N SER A 7 -13.23 -47.64 -47.55
CA SER A 7 -13.46 -46.46 -48.42
C SER A 7 -13.00 -45.13 -47.77
N ARG A 8 -12.41 -44.25 -48.58
CA ARG A 8 -12.15 -42.81 -48.35
C ARG A 8 -13.27 -42.03 -49.10
N PRO A 9 -13.63 -40.77 -48.75
CA PRO A 9 -12.86 -39.61 -49.22
C PRO A 9 -12.88 -38.32 -48.36
N ASN A 10 -12.03 -37.41 -48.84
CA ASN A 10 -11.70 -36.02 -48.53
C ASN A 10 -12.84 -35.00 -48.29
N ASP A 11 -12.38 -33.85 -47.78
CA ASP A 11 -12.88 -32.47 -47.95
C ASP A 11 -13.99 -31.94 -47.03
N ARG A 12 -13.60 -31.02 -46.13
CA ARG A 12 -14.40 -29.88 -45.64
C ARG A 12 -13.44 -28.81 -45.08
N LYS A 13 -12.99 -27.89 -45.93
CA LYS A 13 -13.49 -26.50 -46.08
C LYS A 13 -13.46 -25.66 -44.79
N LEU A 14 -12.48 -24.75 -44.78
CA LEU A 14 -12.49 -23.45 -44.11
C LEU A 14 -13.86 -22.75 -44.23
N PHE A 15 -14.40 -22.30 -43.12
CA PHE A 15 -15.34 -21.18 -43.08
C PHE A 15 -15.01 -20.31 -41.86
N LEU A 16 -14.34 -19.20 -42.14
CA LEU A 16 -14.10 -18.09 -41.24
C LEU A 16 -14.87 -16.90 -41.82
N GLY A 17 -15.65 -16.19 -41.00
CA GLY A 17 -16.00 -14.80 -41.27
C GLY A 17 -17.49 -14.46 -41.32
N HIS A 18 -17.87 -13.59 -40.39
CA HIS A 18 -19.05 -12.71 -40.35
C HIS A 18 -20.38 -13.25 -39.77
N LEU A 19 -20.63 -12.82 -38.53
CA LEU A 19 -21.81 -12.16 -37.94
C LEU A 19 -21.65 -12.37 -36.42
N LEU A 20 -21.46 -11.37 -35.56
CA LEU A 20 -22.45 -10.38 -35.16
C LEU A 20 -21.74 -9.15 -34.54
N ARG A 21 -22.03 -7.95 -35.08
CA ARG A 21 -21.83 -6.67 -34.39
C ARG A 21 -23.06 -6.41 -33.51
N GLY A 22 -22.87 -6.09 -32.23
CA GLY A 22 -23.96 -5.74 -31.32
C GLY A 22 -23.51 -4.93 -30.12
N ALA A 23 -23.87 -3.63 -30.15
CA ALA A 23 -24.05 -2.70 -29.04
C ALA A 23 -22.88 -2.40 -28.08
N VAL A 24 -22.12 -1.35 -28.43
CA VAL A 24 -21.36 -0.53 -27.48
C VAL A 24 -22.34 0.39 -26.76
N ILE A 25 -22.48 0.25 -25.44
CA ILE A 25 -23.22 1.19 -24.59
C ILE A 25 -22.24 2.28 -24.14
N GLN A 26 -22.42 3.50 -24.63
CA GLN A 26 -21.74 4.70 -24.13
C GLN A 26 -22.54 5.30 -22.96
N PRO A 27 -21.90 5.79 -21.87
CA PRO A 27 -22.57 6.63 -20.90
C PRO A 27 -22.73 8.08 -21.42
N PRO A 28 -23.81 8.79 -21.04
CA PRO A 28 -24.13 10.09 -21.62
C PRO A 28 -23.17 11.19 -21.14
N ARG A 29 -22.73 12.01 -22.09
CA ARG A 29 -22.12 13.32 -21.88
C ARG A 29 -23.24 14.34 -21.58
N ASN A 30 -23.20 14.99 -20.43
CA ASN A 30 -23.80 16.31 -20.26
C ASN A 30 -22.74 17.29 -19.78
N ALA A 31 -22.62 18.39 -20.53
CA ALA A 31 -21.71 19.49 -20.30
C ALA A 31 -22.41 20.61 -19.54
N LEU A 32 -21.64 21.25 -18.66
CA LEU A 32 -21.64 22.68 -18.28
C LEU A 32 -22.98 23.30 -17.83
N ASN A 33 -23.02 23.77 -16.58
CA ASN A 33 -22.98 25.22 -16.34
C ASN A 33 -22.72 25.56 -14.87
N ALA A 34 -21.71 26.41 -14.68
CA ALA A 34 -21.48 27.17 -13.47
C ALA A 34 -22.40 28.40 -13.49
N THR A 35 -23.13 28.63 -12.40
CA THR A 35 -23.75 29.93 -12.09
C THR A 35 -23.66 30.20 -10.60
N ASN A 36 -23.25 31.44 -10.32
CA ASN A 36 -23.10 32.07 -9.02
C ASN A 36 -24.43 32.23 -8.25
N LEU A 37 -24.27 32.59 -6.96
CA LEU A 37 -25.13 33.42 -6.08
C LEU A 37 -25.80 32.65 -4.89
N PRO A 38 -26.21 33.33 -3.80
CA PRO A 38 -25.32 33.80 -2.73
C PRO A 38 -25.92 33.60 -1.31
N PHE A 39 -25.19 34.10 -0.31
CA PHE A 39 -25.73 34.78 0.88
C PHE A 39 -26.47 33.98 1.97
N VAL A 40 -25.81 33.99 3.12
CA VAL A 40 -26.26 33.68 4.48
C VAL A 40 -27.57 34.42 4.83
N LYS A 41 -28.61 33.68 5.26
CA LYS A 41 -29.69 34.24 6.06
C LYS A 41 -29.50 33.89 7.53
N ARG A 42 -29.25 34.96 8.29
CA ARG A 42 -29.25 35.09 9.74
C ARG A 42 -30.70 35.00 10.22
N PHE A 43 -31.00 34.15 11.19
CA PHE A 43 -32.14 34.34 12.10
C PHE A 43 -31.66 34.19 13.54
N SER A 44 -31.81 35.31 14.25
CA SER A 44 -31.79 35.46 15.70
C SER A 44 -33.04 34.83 16.31
N SER A 45 -32.94 34.16 17.47
CA SER A 45 -33.30 34.75 18.77
C SER A 45 -33.53 33.69 19.88
N PHE A 46 -32.99 33.99 21.08
CA PHE A 46 -33.31 33.47 22.43
C PHE A 46 -33.12 31.96 22.73
N GLY A 47 -32.49 31.55 23.83
CA GLY A 47 -31.95 32.29 24.97
C GLY A 47 -31.15 31.40 25.94
N SER A 48 -30.18 32.05 26.60
CA SER A 48 -29.75 31.86 28.00
C SER A 48 -29.46 30.45 28.54
N THR A 49 -28.17 30.19 28.78
CA THR A 49 -27.63 30.08 30.15
C THR A 49 -26.10 30.16 30.11
N ASP A 50 -25.56 31.06 30.91
CA ASP A 50 -24.14 31.41 31.03
C ASP A 50 -23.36 30.35 31.82
N PHE A 51 -22.23 29.90 31.29
CA PHE A 51 -21.12 29.40 32.10
C PHE A 51 -19.82 30.06 31.61
N SER A 52 -19.28 30.92 32.46
CA SER A 52 -18.07 31.70 32.22
C SER A 52 -16.83 30.82 32.45
N LEU A 53 -16.00 30.67 31.41
CA LEU A 53 -14.60 30.27 31.56
C LEU A 53 -13.73 31.24 30.76
N THR A 54 -12.84 31.88 31.50
CA THR A 54 -11.93 32.96 31.15
C THR A 54 -11.06 32.59 29.94
N VAL A 55 -11.13 33.42 28.90
CA VAL A 55 -10.39 33.27 27.64
C VAL A 55 -8.93 33.70 27.82
N LEU A 56 -8.00 32.77 27.63
CA LEU A 56 -6.60 33.08 27.30
C LEU A 56 -6.53 33.40 25.79
N PRO A 57 -6.02 34.56 25.34
CA PRO A 57 -5.86 34.82 23.92
C PRO A 57 -4.55 34.21 23.42
N ASN A 58 -4.58 33.70 22.18
CA ASN A 58 -3.46 33.27 21.35
C ASN A 58 -3.03 31.79 21.43
N LEU A 59 -3.88 30.92 20.87
CA LEU A 59 -3.42 29.73 20.16
C LEU A 59 -3.73 29.91 18.66
N PRO A 60 -2.77 29.75 17.75
CA PRO A 60 -3.03 29.91 16.32
C PRO A 60 -3.98 28.82 15.85
N VAL A 61 -5.14 29.24 15.34
CA VAL A 61 -6.07 28.41 14.58
C VAL A 61 -5.27 27.75 13.45
N LEU A 62 -5.08 26.43 13.52
CA LEU A 62 -4.65 25.62 12.39
C LEU A 62 -5.72 25.74 11.31
N ARG A 63 -5.58 26.72 10.44
CA ARG A 63 -6.32 26.79 9.18
C ARG A 63 -6.05 25.49 8.44
N THR A 64 -7.09 24.68 8.30
CA THR A 64 -7.13 23.54 7.39
C THR A 64 -6.74 24.05 6.01
N ARG A 65 -5.52 23.70 5.61
CA ARG A 65 -4.97 24.07 4.32
C ARG A 65 -5.73 23.26 3.28
N THR A 66 -6.70 23.91 2.65
CA THR A 66 -7.44 23.40 1.50
C THR A 66 -6.45 22.87 0.46
N ASN A 67 -6.72 21.63 0.03
CA ASN A 67 -6.11 20.93 -1.09
C ASN A 67 -5.49 21.86 -2.14
N GLN A 68 -4.16 21.98 -2.11
CA GLN A 68 -3.36 22.28 -3.29
C GLN A 68 -2.44 21.08 -3.51
N PRO A 69 -2.43 20.48 -4.72
CA PRO A 69 -1.49 19.41 -5.01
C PRO A 69 -0.10 20.02 -4.94
N ASN A 70 0.75 19.46 -4.07
CA ASN A 70 2.13 19.86 -3.89
C ASN A 70 2.89 19.60 -5.20
N ARG A 71 2.93 20.60 -6.09
CA ARG A 71 3.63 20.57 -7.38
C ARG A 71 5.12 20.86 -7.17
N SER A 72 5.85 19.94 -6.53
CA SER A 72 7.31 19.82 -6.67
C SER A 72 7.83 18.57 -5.96
N GLY A 73 7.84 17.43 -6.67
CA GLY A 73 8.48 16.20 -6.20
C GLY A 73 8.25 15.06 -7.18
N LYS A 74 9.19 14.89 -8.14
CA LYS A 74 9.37 13.78 -9.11
C LYS A 74 8.26 12.71 -9.14
N SER A 75 7.57 12.53 -10.27
CA SER A 75 6.55 11.47 -10.51
C SER A 75 6.98 10.06 -10.07
N SER A 76 6.76 9.74 -8.81
CA SER A 76 6.89 8.37 -8.31
C SER A 76 5.72 7.57 -8.86
N HIS A 77 6.00 6.38 -9.34
CA HIS A 77 4.99 5.39 -9.64
C HIS A 77 4.17 5.12 -8.38
N PRO A 78 2.87 4.86 -8.52
CA PRO A 78 2.02 4.64 -7.37
C PRO A 78 2.36 3.30 -6.69
N PRO A 79 2.23 3.18 -5.35
CA PRO A 79 2.59 1.97 -4.62
C PRO A 79 1.80 0.73 -5.05
N ARG A 80 2.47 -0.42 -5.05
CA ARG A 80 1.89 -1.74 -5.34
C ARG A 80 2.14 -2.67 -4.16
N LEU A 81 1.09 -3.10 -3.47
CA LEU A 81 1.21 -3.71 -2.14
C LEU A 81 0.42 -5.01 -2.06
N VAL A 82 0.94 -5.94 -1.28
CA VAL A 82 0.22 -7.14 -0.84
C VAL A 82 0.22 -7.14 0.67
N ILE A 83 -0.94 -7.42 1.28
CA ILE A 83 -1.03 -7.68 2.72
C ILE A 83 -1.30 -9.16 3.00
N LEU A 84 -0.43 -9.77 3.79
CA LEU A 84 -0.50 -11.14 4.28
C LEU A 84 -0.83 -11.14 5.77
N GLY A 85 -1.39 -12.25 6.24
CA GLY A 85 -1.73 -12.47 7.64
C GLY A 85 -2.98 -13.34 7.80
N PRO A 86 -3.25 -13.83 9.02
CA PRO A 86 -4.31 -14.79 9.25
C PRO A 86 -5.70 -14.20 8.97
N PRO A 87 -6.71 -15.05 8.65
CA PRO A 87 -8.10 -14.61 8.59
C PRO A 87 -8.48 -13.88 9.89
N ALA A 88 -9.31 -12.83 9.82
CA ALA A 88 -9.68 -12.00 10.97
C ALA A 88 -8.52 -11.39 11.81
N GLY A 89 -7.27 -11.41 11.32
CA GLY A 89 -6.13 -10.76 11.98
C GLY A 89 -6.16 -9.22 11.99
N GLY A 90 -7.14 -8.57 11.35
CA GLY A 90 -7.21 -7.11 11.25
C GLY A 90 -6.65 -6.51 9.95
N LYS A 91 -6.40 -7.34 8.94
CA LYS A 91 -5.97 -6.89 7.60
C LYS A 91 -6.89 -5.84 6.99
N GLY A 92 -8.21 -6.07 7.03
CA GLY A 92 -9.18 -5.11 6.48
C GLY A 92 -9.07 -3.71 7.09
N THR A 93 -8.86 -3.62 8.40
CA THR A 93 -8.60 -2.35 9.09
C THR A 93 -7.32 -1.69 8.61
N GLN A 94 -6.24 -2.47 8.45
CA GLN A 94 -4.98 -1.95 7.89
C GLN A 94 -5.17 -1.49 6.43
N CYS A 95 -5.94 -2.21 5.62
CA CYS A 95 -6.25 -1.82 4.25
C CYS A 95 -6.98 -0.48 4.18
N GLU A 96 -8.02 -0.28 5.01
CA GLU A 96 -8.74 1.00 5.05
C GLU A 96 -7.79 2.16 5.37
N LEU A 97 -6.96 2.01 6.40
CA LEU A 97 -5.96 3.03 6.77
C LEU A 97 -4.93 3.27 5.66
N LEU A 98 -4.46 2.22 4.99
CA LEU A 98 -3.49 2.33 3.90
C LEU A 98 -4.09 2.99 2.64
N VAL A 99 -5.36 2.71 2.35
CA VAL A 99 -6.09 3.39 1.26
C VAL A 99 -6.18 4.89 1.55
N ASP A 100 -6.54 5.26 2.77
CA ASP A 100 -6.64 6.67 3.17
C ASP A 100 -5.28 7.39 3.12
N LEU A 101 -4.20 6.71 3.54
CA LEU A 101 -2.84 7.26 3.58
C LEU A 101 -2.19 7.36 2.18
N LEU A 102 -2.42 6.36 1.32
CA LEU A 102 -1.67 6.20 0.06
C LEU A 102 -2.51 6.49 -1.20
N GLY A 103 -3.84 6.51 -1.09
CA GLY A 103 -4.74 6.66 -2.22
C GLY A 103 -4.71 5.48 -3.20
N VAL A 104 -4.26 4.30 -2.75
CA VAL A 104 -4.20 3.08 -3.58
C VAL A 104 -5.56 2.44 -3.74
N VAL A 105 -5.76 1.69 -4.84
CA VAL A 105 -6.98 0.90 -5.03
C VAL A 105 -6.93 -0.33 -4.13
N HIS A 106 -7.94 -0.56 -3.30
CA HIS A 106 -8.06 -1.77 -2.48
C HIS A 106 -8.77 -2.89 -3.24
N LEU A 107 -8.10 -4.04 -3.37
CA LEU A 107 -8.61 -5.25 -4.01
C LEU A 107 -8.68 -6.36 -2.97
N SER A 108 -9.86 -6.56 -2.38
CA SER A 108 -10.12 -7.69 -1.48
C SER A 108 -10.73 -8.84 -2.26
N THR A 109 -10.01 -9.96 -2.40
CA THR A 109 -10.55 -11.15 -3.10
C THR A 109 -11.79 -11.70 -2.41
N GLY A 110 -11.85 -11.63 -1.09
CA GLY A 110 -13.03 -12.02 -0.34
C GLY A 110 -14.26 -11.18 -0.72
N ASN A 111 -14.11 -9.87 -0.89
CA ASN A 111 -15.23 -9.01 -1.32
C ASN A 111 -15.64 -9.30 -2.76
N ILE A 112 -14.67 -9.46 -3.66
CA ILE A 112 -14.93 -9.80 -5.07
C ILE A 112 -15.74 -11.10 -5.17
N LEU A 113 -15.32 -12.15 -4.46
CA LEU A 113 -16.00 -13.45 -4.48
C LEU A 113 -17.39 -13.39 -3.83
N ARG A 114 -17.54 -12.71 -2.68
CA ARG A 114 -18.85 -12.54 -2.04
C ARG A 114 -19.83 -11.77 -2.91
N GLN A 115 -19.37 -10.71 -3.57
CA GLN A 115 -20.21 -9.94 -4.49
C GLN A 115 -20.62 -10.82 -5.68
N ALA A 116 -19.68 -11.57 -6.26
CA ALA A 116 -19.96 -12.49 -7.36
C ALA A 116 -21.03 -13.54 -6.99
N ILE A 117 -20.99 -14.08 -5.77
CA ILE A 117 -22.00 -15.01 -5.23
C ILE A 117 -23.36 -14.30 -5.06
N GLN A 118 -23.37 -13.11 -4.45
CA GLN A 118 -24.59 -12.32 -4.25
C GLN A 118 -25.29 -12.00 -5.57
N ASP A 119 -24.51 -11.64 -6.59
CA ASP A 119 -24.99 -11.32 -7.93
C ASP A 119 -25.40 -12.57 -8.74
N LYS A 120 -25.18 -13.77 -8.20
CA LYS A 120 -25.39 -15.06 -8.88
C LYS A 120 -24.70 -15.12 -10.25
N SER A 121 -23.54 -14.47 -10.35
CA SER A 121 -22.70 -14.48 -11.56
C SER A 121 -22.18 -15.89 -11.86
N PRO A 122 -21.75 -16.19 -13.10
CA PRO A 122 -21.12 -17.47 -13.42
C PRO A 122 -19.94 -17.82 -12.49
N LEU A 123 -19.10 -16.82 -12.18
CA LEU A 123 -18.03 -16.94 -11.19
C LEU A 123 -18.59 -17.26 -9.80
N GLY A 124 -19.61 -16.53 -9.35
CA GLY A 124 -20.27 -16.73 -8.06
C GLY A 124 -20.78 -18.14 -7.86
N LEU A 125 -21.46 -18.69 -8.87
CA LEU A 125 -21.99 -20.06 -8.84
C LEU A 125 -20.87 -21.11 -8.72
N GLN A 126 -19.73 -20.90 -9.37
CA GLN A 126 -18.57 -21.80 -9.31
C GLN A 126 -17.87 -21.76 -7.96
N VAL A 127 -17.78 -20.58 -7.34
CA VAL A 127 -16.99 -20.36 -6.10
C VAL A 127 -17.79 -20.51 -4.81
N GLN A 128 -19.12 -20.58 -4.90
CA GLN A 128 -20.01 -20.63 -3.75
C GLN A 128 -19.68 -21.80 -2.81
N GLN A 129 -19.53 -23.01 -3.36
CA GLN A 129 -19.23 -24.21 -2.57
C GLN A 129 -17.94 -24.08 -1.73
N PHE A 130 -16.88 -23.50 -2.30
CA PHE A 130 -15.60 -23.31 -1.62
C PHE A 130 -15.70 -22.24 -0.53
N THR A 131 -16.47 -21.17 -0.79
CA THR A 131 -16.71 -20.12 0.20
C THR A 131 -17.50 -20.64 1.40
N ASP A 132 -18.49 -21.49 1.15
CA ASP A 132 -19.36 -22.09 2.15
C ASP A 132 -18.63 -23.13 3.01
N SER A 133 -17.73 -23.93 2.42
CA SER A 133 -16.87 -24.89 3.14
C SER A 133 -15.68 -24.23 3.85
N GLY A 134 -15.37 -22.97 3.51
CA GLY A 134 -14.20 -22.26 4.00
C GLY A 134 -12.89 -22.65 3.30
N GLU A 135 -12.98 -23.37 2.19
CA GLU A 135 -11.85 -23.81 1.39
C GLU A 135 -11.32 -22.73 0.43
N LEU A 136 -10.14 -22.98 -0.14
CA LEU A 136 -9.57 -22.14 -1.17
C LEU A 136 -10.27 -22.39 -2.51
N VAL A 137 -10.61 -21.30 -3.18
CA VAL A 137 -11.01 -21.33 -4.59
C VAL A 137 -9.80 -21.77 -5.44
N PRO A 138 -10.00 -22.58 -6.50
CA PRO A 138 -8.92 -23.01 -7.37
C PRO A 138 -8.05 -21.86 -7.89
N ASP A 139 -6.73 -22.07 -7.88
CA ASP A 139 -5.73 -21.05 -8.19
C ASP A 139 -5.96 -20.39 -9.55
N GLU A 140 -6.20 -21.19 -10.61
CA GLU A 140 -6.40 -20.69 -11.98
C GLU A 140 -7.53 -19.66 -12.06
N LEU A 141 -8.66 -19.97 -11.42
CA LEU A 141 -9.85 -19.13 -11.44
C LEU A 141 -9.63 -17.81 -10.68
N ILE A 142 -9.00 -17.85 -9.50
CA ILE A 142 -8.80 -16.62 -8.72
C ILE A 142 -7.66 -15.75 -9.27
N VAL A 143 -6.64 -16.36 -9.87
CA VAL A 143 -5.53 -15.65 -10.52
C VAL A 143 -6.08 -14.78 -11.65
N ASP A 144 -6.88 -15.34 -12.55
CA ASP A 144 -7.44 -14.60 -13.69
C ASP A 144 -8.27 -13.40 -13.23
N VAL A 145 -9.15 -13.59 -12.24
CA VAL A 145 -9.98 -12.52 -11.67
C VAL A 145 -9.12 -11.39 -11.09
N VAL A 146 -8.04 -11.71 -10.38
CA VAL A 146 -7.15 -10.70 -9.79
C VAL A 146 -6.34 -9.97 -10.86
N LEU A 147 -5.78 -10.68 -11.82
CA LEU A 147 -4.97 -10.09 -12.89
C LEU A 147 -5.80 -9.16 -13.78
N ASP A 148 -7.02 -9.56 -14.12
CA ASP A 148 -7.97 -8.72 -14.87
C ASP A 148 -8.30 -7.44 -14.11
N ARG A 149 -8.48 -7.53 -12.79
CA ARG A 149 -8.76 -6.37 -11.95
C ARG A 149 -7.55 -5.43 -11.85
N LEU A 150 -6.34 -5.97 -11.75
CA LEU A 150 -5.08 -5.20 -11.73
C LEU A 150 -4.79 -4.50 -13.06
N ALA A 151 -5.29 -5.03 -14.17
CA ALA A 151 -5.11 -4.44 -15.50
C ALA A 151 -5.94 -3.16 -15.74
N GLN A 152 -6.91 -2.87 -14.86
CA GLN A 152 -7.79 -1.71 -14.99
C GLN A 152 -7.06 -0.36 -14.86
N PRO A 153 -7.57 0.71 -15.51
CA PRO A 153 -6.88 2.01 -15.55
C PRO A 153 -6.64 2.65 -14.18
N ASP A 154 -7.56 2.45 -13.24
CA ASP A 154 -7.47 2.98 -11.87
C ASP A 154 -6.28 2.37 -11.11
N CYS A 155 -6.08 1.05 -11.19
CA CYS A 155 -4.93 0.37 -10.59
C CYS A 155 -3.60 0.83 -11.20
N LYS A 156 -3.58 1.17 -12.49
CA LYS A 156 -2.38 1.70 -13.16
C LYS A 156 -2.08 3.14 -12.73
N ALA A 157 -3.12 3.95 -12.53
CA ALA A 157 -2.99 5.36 -12.17
C ALA A 157 -2.68 5.57 -10.68
N HIS A 158 -3.33 4.80 -9.81
CA HIS A 158 -3.32 4.98 -8.35
C HIS A 158 -2.58 3.89 -7.60
N GLY A 159 -2.13 2.83 -8.29
CA GLY A 159 -1.53 1.68 -7.63
C GLY A 159 -2.60 0.80 -7.00
N TRP A 160 -2.17 -0.17 -6.20
CA TRP A 160 -3.08 -1.19 -5.69
C TRP A 160 -2.58 -1.83 -4.39
N LEU A 161 -3.52 -2.31 -3.60
CA LEU A 161 -3.33 -3.09 -2.39
C LEU A 161 -4.16 -4.38 -2.48
N LEU A 162 -3.48 -5.51 -2.57
CA LEU A 162 -4.11 -6.84 -2.58
C LEU A 162 -4.33 -7.34 -1.15
N ASP A 163 -5.59 -7.64 -0.81
CA ASP A 163 -6.00 -8.26 0.45
C ASP A 163 -6.57 -9.66 0.19
N GLY A 164 -5.94 -10.66 0.83
CA GLY A 164 -6.37 -12.05 0.72
C GLY A 164 -5.95 -12.74 -0.57
N PHE A 165 -4.96 -12.20 -1.29
CA PHE A 165 -4.26 -12.86 -2.40
C PHE A 165 -2.81 -12.36 -2.44
N PRO A 166 -1.83 -13.24 -2.69
CA PRO A 166 -1.95 -14.69 -2.89
C PRO A 166 -2.15 -15.45 -1.56
N ARG A 167 -2.76 -16.64 -1.64
CA ARG A 167 -2.94 -17.59 -0.53
C ARG A 167 -2.16 -18.90 -0.70
N THR A 168 -1.68 -19.17 -1.91
CA THR A 168 -0.87 -20.34 -2.25
C THR A 168 0.42 -19.90 -2.95
N PRO A 169 1.50 -20.70 -2.90
CA PRO A 169 2.71 -20.40 -3.65
C PRO A 169 2.47 -20.33 -5.17
N GLY A 170 1.52 -21.11 -5.70
CA GLY A 170 1.10 -21.05 -7.11
C GLY A 170 0.55 -19.69 -7.49
N GLN A 171 -0.36 -19.14 -6.68
CA GLN A 171 -0.88 -17.78 -6.86
C GLN A 171 0.21 -16.71 -6.77
N ALA A 172 1.15 -16.85 -5.83
CA ALA A 172 2.26 -15.91 -5.67
C ALA A 172 3.17 -15.91 -6.92
N GLN A 173 3.51 -17.10 -7.42
CA GLN A 173 4.30 -17.24 -8.63
C GLN A 173 3.58 -16.67 -9.86
N ALA A 174 2.27 -16.91 -9.98
CA ALA A 174 1.46 -16.36 -11.06
C ALA A 174 1.45 -14.82 -11.03
N LEU A 175 1.27 -14.20 -9.85
CA LEU A 175 1.32 -12.75 -9.69
C LEU A 175 2.67 -12.16 -10.14
N LEU A 176 3.78 -12.82 -9.76
CA LEU A 176 5.12 -12.36 -10.10
C LEU A 176 5.44 -12.52 -11.59
N SER A 177 4.93 -13.57 -12.23
CA SER A 177 5.15 -13.82 -13.66
C SER A 177 4.20 -13.02 -14.56
N ALA A 178 3.06 -12.56 -14.04
CA ALA A 178 2.02 -11.89 -14.81
C ALA A 178 2.53 -10.64 -15.53
N HIS A 179 2.13 -10.51 -16.80
CA HIS A 179 2.51 -9.41 -17.69
C HIS A 179 4.03 -9.15 -17.73
N GLY A 180 4.85 -10.19 -17.63
CA GLY A 180 6.30 -10.08 -17.62
C GLY A 180 6.88 -9.38 -16.39
N GLY A 181 6.20 -9.50 -15.24
CA GLY A 181 6.58 -8.87 -13.97
C GLY A 181 5.96 -7.48 -13.74
N ALA A 182 5.04 -7.03 -14.59
CA ALA A 182 4.39 -5.74 -14.40
C ALA A 182 3.39 -5.73 -13.23
N ALA A 183 2.95 -6.90 -12.77
CA ALA A 183 2.10 -7.07 -11.59
C ALA A 183 2.90 -7.34 -10.30
N THR A 184 4.25 -7.27 -10.34
CA THR A 184 5.08 -7.48 -9.15
C THR A 184 4.84 -6.37 -8.11
N PRO A 185 4.55 -6.72 -6.84
CA PRO A 185 4.44 -5.74 -5.76
C PRO A 185 5.78 -5.08 -5.43
N ASP A 186 5.71 -3.88 -4.87
CA ASP A 186 6.86 -3.13 -4.37
C ASP A 186 7.31 -3.65 -2.99
N CYS A 187 6.36 -4.03 -2.14
CA CYS A 187 6.63 -4.70 -0.86
C CYS A 187 5.45 -5.56 -0.41
N ILE A 188 5.74 -6.49 0.50
CA ILE A 188 4.77 -7.35 1.17
C ILE A 188 4.64 -6.90 2.62
N LEU A 189 3.42 -6.73 3.08
CA LEU A 189 3.09 -6.32 4.45
C LEU A 189 2.51 -7.54 5.17
N GLU A 190 3.16 -8.01 6.21
CA GLU A 190 2.74 -9.20 6.94
C GLU A 190 2.29 -8.82 8.35
N LEU A 191 1.03 -9.13 8.65
CA LEU A 191 0.44 -8.92 9.96
C LEU A 191 0.43 -10.23 10.75
N GLU A 192 1.24 -10.28 11.81
CA GLU A 192 1.38 -11.45 12.69
C GLU A 192 0.39 -11.34 13.85
N VAL A 193 -0.53 -12.31 13.95
CA VAL A 193 -1.53 -12.38 15.02
C VAL A 193 -1.67 -13.84 15.45
N PRO A 194 -1.57 -14.15 16.77
CA PRO A 194 -1.79 -15.52 17.25
C PRO A 194 -3.23 -16.01 17.01
N ASP A 195 -3.38 -17.31 16.77
CA ASP A 195 -4.67 -17.95 16.48
C ASP A 195 -5.71 -17.72 17.57
N ALA A 196 -5.31 -17.74 18.84
CA ALA A 196 -6.21 -17.47 19.97
C ALA A 196 -6.86 -16.08 19.87
N GLU A 197 -6.09 -15.08 19.43
CA GLU A 197 -6.60 -13.73 19.24
C GLU A 197 -7.47 -13.63 17.98
N VAL A 198 -7.10 -14.36 16.92
CA VAL A 198 -7.92 -14.46 15.70
C VAL A 198 -9.30 -15.06 15.98
N ILE A 199 -9.36 -16.14 16.78
CA ILE A 199 -10.60 -16.79 17.21
C ILE A 199 -11.44 -15.82 18.06
N ARG A 200 -10.82 -15.08 18.99
CA ARG A 200 -11.52 -14.06 19.77
C ARG A 200 -12.14 -12.97 18.89
N ARG A 201 -11.41 -12.51 17.87
CA ARG A 201 -11.83 -11.42 16.97
C ARG A 201 -12.94 -11.81 16.00
N ILE A 202 -13.08 -13.09 15.62
CA ILE A 202 -14.09 -13.48 14.64
C ILE A 202 -15.52 -13.29 15.18
N ALA A 203 -15.74 -13.62 16.45
CA ALA A 203 -17.06 -13.56 17.08
C ALA A 203 -17.61 -12.12 17.15
N GLY A 204 -16.71 -11.15 17.32
CA GLY A 204 -17.03 -9.73 17.37
C GLY A 204 -17.16 -9.07 16.01
N ARG A 205 -16.86 -9.76 14.91
CA ARG A 205 -16.86 -9.17 13.57
C ARG A 205 -18.27 -8.91 13.06
N ARG A 206 -18.47 -7.72 12.50
CA ARG A 206 -19.73 -7.29 11.87
C ARG A 206 -19.44 -6.74 10.49
N MET A 207 -20.43 -6.79 9.61
CA MET A 207 -20.34 -6.27 8.25
C MET A 207 -21.64 -5.54 7.93
N ASP A 208 -21.51 -4.35 7.34
CA ASP A 208 -22.65 -3.58 6.85
C ASP A 208 -23.08 -4.09 5.46
N PRO A 209 -24.27 -4.70 5.31
CA PRO A 209 -24.70 -5.28 4.04
C PRO A 209 -24.80 -4.29 2.88
N GLN A 210 -24.95 -2.99 3.16
CA GLN A 210 -25.09 -1.97 2.12
C GLN A 210 -23.74 -1.48 1.59
N THR A 211 -22.75 -1.34 2.47
CA THR A 211 -21.44 -0.78 2.10
C THR A 211 -20.35 -1.84 1.97
N GLY A 212 -20.57 -3.05 2.50
CA GLY A 212 -19.57 -4.09 2.64
C GLY A 212 -18.51 -3.81 3.72
N LYS A 213 -18.59 -2.66 4.40
CA LYS A 213 -17.61 -2.23 5.40
C LYS A 213 -17.63 -3.15 6.63
N THR A 214 -16.45 -3.45 7.16
CA THR A 214 -16.28 -4.38 8.28
C THR A 214 -16.06 -3.61 9.58
N TYR A 215 -16.77 -4.01 10.62
CA TYR A 215 -16.71 -3.46 11.97
C TYR A 215 -16.39 -4.56 12.97
N HIS A 216 -16.07 -4.17 14.20
CA HIS A 216 -15.88 -5.08 15.31
C HIS A 216 -16.50 -4.48 16.57
N VAL A 217 -17.31 -5.25 17.28
CA VAL A 217 -18.07 -4.77 18.46
C VAL A 217 -17.20 -4.06 19.52
N GLU A 218 -15.99 -4.56 19.78
CA GLU A 218 -15.03 -3.92 20.69
C GLU A 218 -14.07 -2.91 20.02
N PHE A 219 -13.30 -3.33 19.00
CA PHE A 219 -12.17 -2.54 18.49
C PHE A 219 -12.53 -1.47 17.46
N ASN A 220 -13.66 -1.61 16.78
CA ASN A 220 -14.12 -0.67 15.76
C ASN A 220 -15.65 -0.75 15.68
N PRO A 221 -16.36 -0.30 16.72
CA PRO A 221 -17.81 -0.45 16.79
C PRO A 221 -18.48 0.27 15.62
N PRO A 222 -19.58 -0.28 15.07
CA PRO A 222 -20.37 0.41 14.07
C PRO A 222 -20.91 1.74 14.63
N PRO A 223 -20.98 2.81 13.82
CA PRO A 223 -21.72 4.03 14.18
C PRO A 223 -23.17 3.73 14.56
N ALA A 224 -23.73 4.55 15.45
CA ALA A 224 -25.08 4.34 16.01
C ALA A 224 -26.16 4.26 14.92
N GLU A 225 -25.99 4.99 13.82
CA GLU A 225 -26.94 5.04 12.70
C GLU A 225 -27.03 3.71 11.92
N ILE A 226 -26.01 2.87 12.03
CA ILE A 226 -25.93 1.60 11.29
C ILE A 226 -25.84 0.38 12.22
N GLN A 227 -25.87 0.59 13.53
CA GLN A 227 -25.66 -0.47 14.52
C GLN A 227 -26.68 -1.60 14.39
N ASP A 228 -27.92 -1.28 14.04
CA ASP A 228 -29.01 -2.26 13.89
C ASP A 228 -28.96 -3.04 12.57
N ARG A 229 -28.26 -2.52 11.55
CA ARG A 229 -28.21 -3.16 10.22
C ARG A 229 -26.97 -4.02 9.99
N VAL A 230 -25.93 -3.87 10.80
CA VAL A 230 -24.72 -4.66 10.63
C VAL A 230 -24.96 -6.11 11.05
N VAL A 231 -24.46 -7.06 10.26
CA VAL A 231 -24.67 -8.48 10.48
C VAL A 231 -23.34 -9.21 10.64
N GLN A 232 -23.35 -10.33 11.34
CA GLN A 232 -22.24 -11.27 11.28
C GLN A 232 -22.29 -12.00 9.93
N ARG A 233 -21.12 -12.27 9.33
CA ARG A 233 -21.09 -12.96 8.04
C ARG A 233 -21.42 -14.43 8.22
N SER A 234 -22.00 -15.06 7.20
CA SER A 234 -22.30 -16.50 7.19
C SER A 234 -21.04 -17.38 7.26
N ASP A 235 -19.87 -16.81 6.98
CA ASP A 235 -18.56 -17.47 7.04
C ASP A 235 -17.77 -17.15 8.32
N ASP A 236 -18.37 -16.44 9.28
CA ASP A 236 -17.79 -16.09 10.58
C ASP A 236 -18.17 -17.10 11.68
N THR A 237 -18.05 -18.40 11.37
CA THR A 237 -18.19 -19.47 12.37
C THR A 237 -16.82 -19.99 12.79
N GLU A 238 -16.73 -20.56 13.99
CA GLU A 238 -15.46 -21.08 14.50
C GLU A 238 -14.95 -22.25 13.64
N GLU A 239 -15.83 -23.13 13.17
CA GLU A 239 -15.47 -24.28 12.34
C GLU A 239 -14.84 -23.82 11.02
N LYS A 240 -15.48 -22.87 10.34
CA LYS A 240 -14.97 -22.31 9.08
C LYS A 240 -13.67 -21.54 9.30
N LEU A 241 -13.55 -20.83 10.43
CA LEU A 241 -12.32 -20.14 10.78
C LEU A 241 -11.17 -21.13 10.98
N ARG A 242 -11.40 -22.24 11.69
CA ARG A 242 -10.37 -23.28 11.90
C ARG A 242 -9.88 -23.85 10.57
N THR A 243 -10.78 -24.17 9.63
CA THR A 243 -10.39 -24.59 8.27
C THR A 243 -9.49 -23.56 7.59
N ARG A 244 -9.85 -22.27 7.66
CA ARG A 244 -9.07 -21.18 7.06
C ARG A 244 -7.71 -20.97 7.74
N LEU A 245 -7.63 -21.15 9.06
CA LEU A 245 -6.38 -21.08 9.80
C LEU A 245 -5.44 -22.23 9.42
N THR A 246 -5.97 -23.46 9.32
CA THR A 246 -5.19 -24.62 8.86
C THR A 246 -4.59 -24.37 7.48
N GLN A 247 -5.41 -23.88 6.53
CA GLN A 247 -4.93 -23.55 5.18
C GLN A 247 -3.93 -22.40 5.16
N PHE A 248 -4.14 -21.37 6.01
CA PHE A 248 -3.20 -20.28 6.15
C PHE A 248 -1.83 -20.76 6.64
N HIS A 249 -1.78 -21.58 7.70
CA HIS A 249 -0.53 -22.11 8.24
C HIS A 249 0.15 -23.09 7.27
N ALA A 250 -0.63 -23.86 6.51
CA ALA A 250 -0.10 -24.78 5.51
C ALA A 250 0.61 -24.08 4.33
N HIS A 251 0.34 -22.79 4.07
CA HIS A 251 0.83 -22.10 2.87
C HIS A 251 1.57 -20.79 3.13
N SER A 252 1.35 -20.14 4.26
CA SER A 252 1.86 -18.78 4.54
C SER A 252 3.38 -18.67 4.42
N GLU A 253 4.12 -19.66 4.93
CA GLU A 253 5.58 -19.69 4.82
C GLU A 253 6.04 -19.84 3.37
N ALA A 254 5.49 -20.82 2.63
CA ALA A 254 5.82 -21.03 1.23
C ALA A 254 5.49 -19.81 0.36
N VAL A 255 4.37 -19.13 0.62
CA VAL A 255 4.02 -17.86 -0.07
C VAL A 255 5.06 -16.78 0.21
N ARG A 256 5.50 -16.66 1.47
CA ARG A 256 6.51 -15.69 1.86
C ARG A 256 7.84 -15.94 1.16
N GLU A 257 8.29 -17.19 1.14
CA GLU A 257 9.55 -17.60 0.50
C GLU A 257 9.56 -17.28 -1.01
N VAL A 258 8.42 -17.44 -1.69
CA VAL A 258 8.28 -17.05 -3.10
C VAL A 258 8.57 -15.56 -3.30
N PHE A 259 8.12 -14.69 -2.40
CA PHE A 259 8.41 -13.26 -2.48
C PHE A 259 9.85 -12.91 -2.10
N GLU A 260 10.40 -13.52 -1.05
CA GLU A 260 11.76 -13.26 -0.58
C GLU A 260 12.83 -13.74 -1.57
N SER A 261 12.56 -14.82 -2.31
CA SER A 261 13.44 -15.34 -3.36
C SER A 261 13.32 -14.59 -4.68
N CYS A 262 12.23 -13.83 -4.88
CA CYS A 262 12.00 -13.10 -6.12
C CYS A 262 12.70 -11.74 -6.12
N ARG A 263 13.27 -11.39 -7.28
CA ARG A 263 13.69 -10.02 -7.58
C ARG A 263 12.57 -9.35 -8.37
N GLY A 264 12.07 -8.23 -7.84
CA GLY A 264 11.04 -7.46 -8.51
C GLY A 264 11.50 -6.83 -9.82
N GLU A 265 10.62 -6.08 -10.46
CA GLU A 265 10.87 -5.43 -11.77
C GLU A 265 12.11 -4.52 -11.79
N SER A 266 12.49 -3.99 -10.62
CA SER A 266 13.68 -3.17 -10.40
C SER A 266 14.98 -3.96 -10.20
N GLY A 267 14.92 -5.30 -10.12
CA GLY A 267 16.03 -6.17 -9.72
C GLY A 267 16.32 -6.18 -8.22
N ALA A 268 15.59 -5.38 -7.43
CA ALA A 268 15.64 -5.41 -5.97
C ALA A 268 14.83 -6.61 -5.44
N ILE A 269 15.25 -7.15 -4.30
CA ILE A 269 14.49 -8.18 -3.59
C ILE A 269 13.21 -7.53 -3.05
N ILE A 270 12.08 -8.22 -3.19
CA ILE A 270 10.82 -7.77 -2.63
C ILE A 270 10.93 -7.87 -1.11
N GLN A 271 10.82 -6.74 -0.41
CA GLN A 271 10.90 -6.74 1.04
C GLN A 271 9.59 -7.21 1.66
N VAL A 272 9.69 -8.17 2.57
CA VAL A 272 8.59 -8.57 3.47
C VAL A 272 8.75 -7.84 4.79
N MET A 273 7.73 -7.08 5.17
CA MET A 273 7.72 -6.32 6.40
C MET A 273 6.70 -6.89 7.37
N ARG A 274 7.19 -7.34 8.52
CA ARG A 274 6.36 -7.89 9.57
C ARG A 274 5.95 -6.84 10.61
N ALA A 275 4.71 -6.92 11.04
CA ALA A 275 4.18 -6.15 12.16
C ALA A 275 3.38 -7.05 13.10
N ASN A 276 3.57 -6.84 14.39
CA ASN A 276 2.80 -7.50 15.43
C ASN A 276 1.40 -6.85 15.51
N GLY A 277 0.34 -7.62 15.30
CA GLY A 277 -1.04 -7.14 15.32
C GLY A 277 -1.65 -6.85 16.70
N TYR A 278 -0.86 -6.91 17.77
CA TYR A 278 -1.20 -6.31 19.07
C TYR A 278 -0.87 -4.82 19.15
N GLN A 279 -0.10 -4.28 18.19
CA GLN A 279 0.19 -2.85 18.16
C GLN A 279 -1.04 -2.04 17.72
N PRO A 280 -1.15 -0.76 18.11
CA PRO A 280 -2.23 0.11 17.66
C PRO A 280 -2.30 0.17 16.13
N ALA A 281 -3.50 -0.01 15.57
CA ALA A 281 -3.69 -0.10 14.13
C ALA A 281 -3.09 1.09 13.34
N PRO A 282 -3.22 2.36 13.79
CA PRO A 282 -2.61 3.50 13.10
C PRO A 282 -1.08 3.45 13.06
N ALA A 283 -0.44 2.95 14.12
CA ALA A 283 1.02 2.86 14.19
C ALA A 283 1.56 1.85 13.17
N ILE A 284 0.89 0.70 13.03
CA ILE A 284 1.21 -0.31 12.01
C ILE A 284 1.02 0.29 10.61
N ALA A 285 -0.12 0.94 10.36
CA ALA A 285 -0.45 1.50 9.05
C ALA A 285 0.54 2.58 8.60
N LEU A 286 0.94 3.49 9.49
CA LEU A 286 1.96 4.51 9.19
C LEU A 286 3.30 3.87 8.82
N LYS A 287 3.74 2.86 9.60
CA LYS A 287 4.99 2.14 9.35
C LYS A 287 4.97 1.43 7.99
N PHE A 288 3.84 0.81 7.64
CA PHE A 288 3.62 0.18 6.34
C PHE A 288 3.57 1.20 5.20
N ALA A 289 2.91 2.34 5.39
CA ALA A 289 2.81 3.41 4.40
C ALA A 289 4.18 4.03 4.08
N ASP A 290 4.99 4.30 5.10
CA ASP A 290 6.34 4.83 4.91
C ASP A 290 7.21 3.88 4.07
N LEU A 291 7.18 2.59 4.37
CA LEU A 291 7.93 1.59 3.61
C LEU A 291 7.42 1.50 2.16
N ALA A 292 6.11 1.47 1.97
CA ALA A 292 5.48 1.44 0.66
C ALA A 292 5.94 2.61 -0.23
N LEU A 293 5.95 3.83 0.32
CA LEU A 293 6.40 5.03 -0.39
C LEU A 293 7.89 4.97 -0.74
N GLN A 294 8.73 4.46 0.17
CA GLN A 294 10.16 4.29 -0.08
C GLN A 294 10.42 3.34 -1.26
N HIS A 295 9.78 2.17 -1.29
CA HIS A 295 9.96 1.19 -2.37
C HIS A 295 9.36 1.64 -3.71
N ALA A 296 8.19 2.28 -3.68
CA ALA A 296 7.60 2.87 -4.87
C ALA A 296 8.54 3.94 -5.48
N ALA A 297 9.17 4.77 -4.64
CA ALA A 297 10.16 5.75 -5.09
C ALA A 297 11.42 5.07 -5.68
N GLN A 298 11.94 4.02 -5.05
CA GLN A 298 13.08 3.25 -5.57
C GLN A 298 12.79 2.64 -6.94
N ARG A 299 11.63 2.00 -7.10
CA ARG A 299 11.20 1.48 -8.41
C ARG A 299 11.15 2.58 -9.46
N SER A 300 10.57 3.74 -9.11
CA SER A 300 10.44 4.87 -10.03
C SER A 300 11.78 5.35 -10.57
N VAL A 301 12.80 5.37 -9.71
CA VAL A 301 14.18 5.70 -10.10
C VAL A 301 14.72 4.63 -11.04
N THR A 302 14.61 3.35 -10.68
CA THR A 302 15.13 2.23 -11.47
C THR A 302 14.48 2.12 -12.85
N VAL A 303 13.16 2.28 -12.95
CA VAL A 303 12.43 2.27 -14.22
C VAL A 303 12.92 3.40 -15.12
N ARG A 304 13.05 4.62 -14.61
CA ARG A 304 13.60 5.77 -15.36
C ARG A 304 15.03 5.50 -15.84
N HIS A 305 15.89 4.93 -15.01
CA HIS A 305 17.25 4.55 -15.41
C HIS A 305 17.23 3.52 -16.54
N ARG A 306 16.38 2.48 -16.42
CA ARG A 306 16.23 1.44 -17.44
C ARG A 306 15.72 2.00 -18.77
N GLU A 307 14.74 2.91 -18.73
CA GLU A 307 14.23 3.59 -19.92
C GLU A 307 15.28 4.46 -20.59
N ARG A 308 16.03 5.27 -19.82
CA ARG A 308 17.14 6.08 -20.35
C ARG A 308 18.18 5.20 -21.02
N SER A 309 18.58 4.11 -20.38
CA SER A 309 19.53 3.13 -20.94
C SER A 309 19.00 2.47 -22.22
N ARG A 310 17.71 2.09 -22.26
CA ARG A 310 17.08 1.54 -23.47
C ARG A 310 17.04 2.55 -24.61
N ARG A 311 16.64 3.81 -24.34
CA ARG A 311 16.65 4.89 -25.34
C ARG A 311 18.04 5.16 -25.87
N LEU A 312 19.04 5.18 -24.99
CA LEU A 312 20.45 5.35 -25.38
C LEU A 312 20.91 4.21 -26.29
N ARG A 313 20.65 2.95 -25.93
CA ARG A 313 20.99 1.78 -26.78
C ARG A 313 20.32 1.85 -28.15
N ARG A 314 19.05 2.25 -28.23
CA ARG A 314 18.34 2.43 -29.52
C ARG A 314 18.98 3.52 -30.38
N ARG A 315 19.40 4.64 -29.77
CA ARG A 315 20.11 5.72 -30.49
C ARG A 315 21.47 5.28 -31.01
N ILE A 316 22.24 4.56 -30.19
CA ILE A 316 23.54 3.99 -30.60
C ILE A 316 23.35 3.02 -31.77
N ALA A 317 22.38 2.11 -31.68
CA ALA A 317 22.07 1.15 -32.74
C ALA A 317 21.59 1.83 -34.04
N ALA A 318 20.91 2.98 -33.94
CA ALA A 318 20.49 3.80 -35.08
C ALA A 318 21.62 4.69 -35.65
N GLY A 319 22.88 4.50 -35.23
CA GLY A 319 24.02 5.24 -35.77
C GLY A 319 24.13 6.69 -35.29
N SER A 320 23.38 7.10 -34.27
CA SER A 320 23.42 8.47 -33.74
C SER A 320 24.76 8.75 -33.05
N ARG A 321 25.62 9.56 -33.68
CA ARG A 321 26.89 10.03 -33.10
C ARG A 321 26.62 11.05 -31.99
N GLY A 322 27.12 10.78 -30.79
CA GLY A 322 27.07 11.67 -29.63
C GLY A 322 28.11 11.23 -28.60
N VAL A 323 28.60 12.16 -27.78
CA VAL A 323 29.50 11.82 -26.65
C VAL A 323 28.64 11.19 -25.57
N TYR A 324 28.83 9.89 -25.32
CA TYR A 324 28.09 9.16 -24.30
C TYR A 324 29.03 8.77 -23.18
N TYR A 325 28.74 9.21 -21.95
CA TYR A 325 29.46 8.77 -20.77
C TYR A 325 29.00 7.35 -20.43
N VAL A 326 29.85 6.36 -20.69
CA VAL A 326 29.66 4.99 -20.20
C VAL A 326 30.35 4.92 -18.84
N PRO A 327 29.62 4.71 -17.72
CA PRO A 327 30.27 4.47 -16.45
C PRO A 327 31.01 3.13 -16.56
N ASP A 328 32.34 3.20 -16.52
CA ASP A 328 33.22 2.03 -16.48
C ASP A 328 32.94 1.24 -15.19
N THR A 329 32.37 0.04 -15.32
CA THR A 329 32.01 -0.80 -14.17
C THR A 329 33.22 -1.43 -13.48
N GLN A 330 34.45 -1.21 -13.98
CA GLN A 330 35.68 -1.74 -13.38
C GLN A 330 36.58 -0.66 -12.73
N ARG A 331 36.23 0.62 -12.82
CA ARG A 331 36.96 1.68 -12.11
C ARG A 331 36.14 2.17 -10.93
N LYS A 332 36.65 1.94 -9.70
CA LYS A 332 36.19 2.69 -8.51
C LYS A 332 36.19 4.19 -8.87
N PRO A 333 35.13 4.95 -8.55
CA PRO A 333 35.11 6.37 -8.85
C PRO A 333 36.26 7.03 -8.10
N VAL A 334 37.29 7.47 -8.84
CA VAL A 334 38.30 8.38 -8.32
C VAL A 334 37.61 9.74 -8.25
N TYR A 335 37.14 10.10 -7.06
CA TYR A 335 36.74 11.47 -6.80
C TYR A 335 37.98 12.35 -6.95
N PRO A 336 37.94 13.44 -7.73
CA PRO A 336 38.98 14.44 -7.65
C PRO A 336 39.00 14.97 -6.21
N SER A 337 40.12 14.77 -5.54
CA SER A 337 40.46 15.38 -4.25
C SER A 337 40.63 16.90 -4.46
N ARG A 338 39.49 17.59 -4.58
CA ARG A 338 39.22 19.00 -4.28
C ARG A 338 37.90 19.41 -4.93
N ALA A 339 36.81 19.20 -4.20
CA ALA A 339 35.61 20.01 -4.32
C ALA A 339 35.13 20.28 -2.89
N HIS A 340 35.30 21.52 -2.46
CA HIS A 340 34.78 22.01 -1.19
C HIS A 340 33.32 21.61 -1.02
N ALA A 341 33.00 21.08 0.15
CA ALA A 341 31.64 20.87 0.61
C ALA A 341 30.85 22.19 0.51
N LEU A 342 29.92 22.25 -0.43
CA LEU A 342 28.93 23.32 -0.53
C LEU A 342 27.54 22.71 -0.69
N TRP A 343 27.13 21.78 0.18
CA TRP A 343 25.72 21.35 0.29
C TRP A 343 25.33 20.99 1.74
N THR A 344 25.86 21.75 2.72
CA THR A 344 25.35 21.79 4.10
C THR A 344 25.46 23.21 4.71
N ALA A 345 24.91 24.22 4.02
CA ALA A 345 24.60 25.52 4.63
C ALA A 345 23.60 26.24 3.68
N PRO A 346 22.30 26.24 4.00
CA PRO A 346 21.78 27.31 4.84
C PRO A 346 20.61 26.82 5.72
N VAL A 347 20.88 26.00 6.73
CA VAL A 347 19.90 25.74 7.83
C VAL A 347 20.59 25.77 9.20
N ARG A 348 21.93 25.77 9.26
CA ARG A 348 22.67 25.80 10.52
C ARG A 348 22.97 27.21 11.04
N ASP A 349 22.98 28.24 10.16
CA ASP A 349 23.21 29.64 10.55
C ASP A 349 21.96 30.42 10.95
N GLN A 350 20.75 29.88 10.71
CA GLN A 350 19.50 30.49 11.18
C GLN A 350 19.05 30.01 12.57
N LEU A 351 19.73 29.00 13.15
CA LEU A 351 19.48 28.53 14.51
C LEU A 351 20.57 28.97 15.52
N ALA A 352 21.63 29.64 15.07
CA ALA A 352 22.74 30.10 15.92
C ALA A 352 22.71 31.60 16.26
N SER A 353 21.70 32.36 15.79
CA SER A 353 21.58 33.81 16.03
C SER A 353 20.56 34.20 17.12
N GLY A 354 19.92 33.23 17.79
CA GLY A 354 18.89 33.49 18.82
C GLY A 354 19.32 33.37 20.29
N LEU A 355 20.54 32.91 20.57
CA LEU A 355 21.00 32.67 21.95
C LEU A 355 22.44 33.14 22.15
N ARG A 356 22.62 34.45 22.35
CA ARG A 356 23.77 34.99 23.08
C ARG A 356 23.24 35.70 24.33
N PRO A 357 23.58 35.24 25.55
CA PRO A 357 23.44 36.06 26.75
C PRO A 357 24.43 37.23 26.67
N GLN A 358 23.98 38.42 27.07
CA GLN A 358 24.82 39.61 27.20
C GLN A 358 25.94 39.33 28.22
N ALA A 359 27.19 39.53 27.81
CA ALA A 359 28.36 39.48 28.70
C ALA A 359 28.62 40.88 29.27
N GLN A 360 28.60 41.00 30.59
CA GLN A 360 29.15 42.13 31.36
C GLN A 360 30.69 41.98 31.48
N PRO A 361 31.46 43.08 31.68
CA PRO A 361 32.91 43.05 31.58
C PRO A 361 33.58 42.47 32.83
N ALA A 362 34.72 41.80 32.61
CA ALA A 362 35.50 41.09 33.62
C ALA A 362 36.34 42.01 34.52
N ALA A 363 36.49 41.61 35.79
CA ALA A 363 37.51 42.10 36.73
C ALA A 363 38.67 41.08 36.83
N PRO A 364 39.92 41.50 37.15
CA PRO A 364 41.11 40.68 37.00
C PRO A 364 41.47 39.93 38.29
N ILE A 365 41.90 38.66 38.20
CA ILE A 365 42.57 37.96 39.30
C ILE A 365 43.77 37.14 38.76
N THR A 366 44.90 37.41 39.40
CA THR A 366 46.31 37.01 39.22
C THR A 366 46.56 35.50 39.46
N PRO A 367 47.70 34.91 39.01
CA PRO A 367 47.92 33.47 39.02
C PRO A 367 48.63 32.99 40.29
N ALA A 368 48.14 31.90 40.90
CA ALA A 368 48.81 31.23 42.02
C ALA A 368 48.87 29.70 41.82
N ARG A 369 49.67 29.26 40.85
CA ARG A 369 50.20 27.88 40.79
C ARG A 369 51.56 27.84 41.45
N ARG A 370 51.60 28.01 42.77
CA ARG A 370 52.75 27.64 43.60
C ARG A 370 52.28 27.51 45.04
N MET A 371 51.84 26.32 45.42
CA MET A 371 51.76 25.77 46.79
C MET A 371 50.65 24.71 46.83
N LEU A 372 50.98 23.49 46.42
CA LEU A 372 50.32 22.24 46.88
C LEU A 372 51.21 21.04 46.52
N ARG A 373 52.52 21.21 46.73
CA ARG A 373 53.54 20.14 46.77
C ARG A 373 54.11 19.95 48.18
N GLY A 374 53.41 20.44 49.21
CA GLY A 374 53.95 20.51 50.57
C GLY A 374 52.98 20.18 51.70
N LEU A 375 51.77 19.68 51.42
CA LEU A 375 50.80 19.32 52.46
C LEU A 375 50.28 17.89 52.27
N LEU A 376 51.25 16.97 52.20
CA LEU A 376 51.12 15.56 52.50
C LEU A 376 52.17 15.25 53.57
N ARG A 377 52.07 15.93 54.72
CA ARG A 377 52.83 15.66 55.95
C ARG A 377 52.06 16.24 57.12
N MET A 378 51.87 15.40 58.13
CA MET A 378 51.18 15.64 59.41
C MET A 378 49.65 15.60 59.32
N LEU A 379 49.21 14.34 59.37
CA LEU A 379 47.96 13.77 59.88
C LEU A 379 47.12 14.70 60.79
N HIS A 380 45.80 14.66 60.59
CA HIS A 380 44.73 15.50 61.16
C HIS A 380 44.25 16.63 60.28
#